data_AF-A0A1Z3HUN3-F1
#
_entry.id   AF-A0A1Z3HUN3-F1
#
_cell.length_a   1.000
_cell.length_b   1.000
_cell.length_c   1.000
_cell.angle_alpha   90.00
_cell.angle_beta   90.00
_cell.angle_gamma   90.00
#
_symmetry.space_group_name_H-M   'P 1'
#
loop_
_entity.id
_entity.type
_entity.pdbx_description
1 polymer ?
#
loop_
_entity_poly.entity_id
_entity_poly.type
_entity_poly.pdbx_seq_one_letter_code
_entity_poly.pdbx_strand_id
1 'polypeptide(L)' 'MDIKVILLGLTALFVVAALFFGTQNGFYDTDDYHGNGSAH' A
#
# COMPACT_ATOMS: atom_id res chain seq x y z
N MET A 1 22.47 5.88 15.87
CA MET A 1 21.78 4.62 15.53
C MET A 1 22.33 4.11 14.20
N ASP A 2 22.59 2.81 14.08
CA ASP A 2 23.07 2.19 12.83
C ASP A 2 21.94 2.15 11.78
N ILE A 3 22.25 2.57 10.55
CA ILE A 3 21.32 2.57 9.41
C ILE A 3 20.76 1.18 9.11
N LYS A 4 21.55 0.11 9.33
CA LYS A 4 21.10 -1.28 9.12
C LYS A 4 19.93 -1.63 10.01
N VAL A 5 19.97 -1.18 11.28
CA VAL A 5 18.91 -1.43 12.26
C VAL A 5 17.66 -0.62 11.92
N ILE A 6 17.83 0.63 11.49
CA ILE A 6 16.72 1.49 11.06
C ILE A 6 16.01 0.87 9.85
N LEU A 7 16.77 0.45 8.84
CA LEU A 7 16.21 -0.16 7.63
C LEU A 7 15.47 -1.47 7.93
N LEU A 8 16.01 -2.31 8.81
CA LEU A 8 15.37 -3.56 9.19
C LEU A 8 14.01 -3.29 9.86
N GLY A 9 13.96 -2.35 10.81
CA GLY A 9 12.72 -1.98 11.49
C GLY A 9 11.68 -1.36 10.55
N LEU A 10 12.10 -0.42 9.70
CA LEU A 10 11.21 0.23 8.74
C LEU A 10 10.70 -0.73 7.67
N THR A 11 11.50 -1.71 7.25
CA THR A 11 11.07 -2.72 6.27
C THR A 11 9.95 -3.59 6.83
N ALA A 12 10.06 -4.04 8.09
CA ALA A 12 9.01 -4.80 8.73
C ALA A 12 7.71 -3.98 8.85
N LEU A 13 7.82 -2.72 9.26
CA LEU A 13 6.68 -1.80 9.33
C LEU A 13 6.05 -1.57 7.95
N PHE A 14 6.88 -1.34 6.93
CA PHE A 14 6.44 -1.12 5.55
C PHE A 14 5.66 -2.32 5.00
N VAL A 15 6.15 -3.54 5.20
CA VAL A 15 5.48 -4.75 4.72
C VAL A 15 4.09 -4.90 5.34
N VAL A 16 3.99 -4.78 6.67
CA VAL A 16 2.69 -4.89 7.36
C VAL A 16 1.74 -3.78 6.92
N ALA A 17 2.24 -2.54 6.82
CA ALA A 17 1.44 -1.41 6.37
C ALA A 17 0.97 -1.57 4.92
N ALA A 18 1.84 -2.03 4.01
CA ALA A 18 1.49 -2.26 2.61
C ALA A 18 0.39 -3.32 2.48
N LEU A 19 0.48 -4.42 3.23
CA LEU A 19 -0.55 -5.45 3.26
C LEU A 19 -1.86 -4.91 3.83
N PHE A 20 -1.80 -4.13 4.92
CA PHE A 20 -2.99 -3.53 5.52
C PHE A 20 -3.68 -2.55 4.57
N PHE A 21 -2.96 -1.54 4.07
CA PHE A 21 -3.52 -0.52 3.17
C PHE A 21 -3.94 -1.07 1.81
N GLY A 22 -3.33 -2.18 1.35
CA GLY A 22 -3.79 -2.89 0.16
C GLY A 22 -5.22 -3.45 0.29
N THR A 23 -5.73 -3.62 1.51
CA THR A 23 -7.14 -4.02 1.77
C THR A 23 -8.09 -2.84 1.94
N GLN A 24 -7.56 -1.63 2.15
CA GLN A 24 -8.35 -0.42 2.43
C GLN A 24 -8.58 0.38 1.14
N ASN A 25 -9.10 -0.29 0.11
CA ASN A 25 -9.49 0.36 -1.14
C ASN A 25 -10.84 1.07 -0.98
N GLY A 26 -11.20 1.92 -1.95
CA GLY A 26 -12.45 2.68 -1.92
C GLY A 26 -12.98 2.92 -3.32
N PHE A 27 -12.59 4.04 -3.92
CA PHE A 27 -13.14 4.50 -5.20
C PHE A 27 -13.15 3.42 -6.30
N TYR A 28 -12.07 2.65 -6.45
CA TYR A 28 -11.96 1.62 -7.50
C TYR A 28 -12.93 0.45 -7.36
N ASP A 29 -13.54 0.25 -6.18
CA ASP A 29 -14.53 -0.81 -5.91
C ASP A 29 -15.98 -0.27 -5.89
N THR A 30 -16.18 1.01 -6.25
CA THR A 30 -17.51 1.64 -6.29
C THR A 30 -18.14 1.57 -7.68
N ASP A 31 -19.47 1.69 -7.73
CA ASP A 31 -20.23 1.80 -8.98
C ASP A 31 -19.88 3.08 -9.78
N ASP A 32 -19.29 4.09 -9.12
CA ASP A 32 -18.82 5.32 -9.76
C ASP A 32 -17.53 5.12 -10.58
N TYR A 33 -16.86 3.97 -10.42
CA TYR A 33 -15.66 3.63 -11.17
C TYR A 33 -15.97 2.92 -12.49
N HIS A 34 -15.77 3.62 -13.59
CA HIS A 34 -16.10 3.15 -14.93
C HIS A 34 -14.88 2.67 -15.74
N GLY A 35 -13.69 2.65 -15.13
CA GLY A 35 -12.43 2.28 -15.78
C GLY A 35 -12.00 0.84 -15.50
N ASN A 36 -10.82 0.46 -16.00
CA ASN A 36 -10.21 -0.86 -15.77
C ASN A 36 -8.94 -0.81 -14.90
N GLY A 37 -8.69 0.32 -14.23
CA GLY A 37 -7.50 0.55 -13.42
C GLY A 37 -6.33 1.19 -14.15
N SER A 38 -6.47 1.58 -15.43
CA SER A 38 -5.37 2.14 -16.24
C SER A 38 -5.78 3.37 -17.04
N ALA A 39 -4.78 4.16 -17.46
CA ALA A 39 -4.98 5.23 -18.43
C ALA A 39 -4.94 4.63 -19.84
N HIS A 40 -5.91 5.02 -20.67
CA HIS A 40 -6.01 4.64 -22.08
C HIS A 40 -5.97 5.89 -22.96
#